data_AF-A0A369T8N7-F1
#
_entry.id   AF-A0A369T8N7-F1
#
_cell.length_a   1.000
_cell.length_b   1.000
_cell.length_c   1.000
_cell.angle_alpha   90.00
_cell.angle_beta   90.00
_cell.angle_gamma   90.00
#
_symmetry.space_group_name_H-M   'P 1'
#
loop_
_entity.id
_entity.type
_entity.pdbx_description
1 polymer ?
#
loop_
_entity_poly.entity_id
_entity_poly.type
_entity_poly.pdbx_seq_one_letter_code
_entity_poly.pdbx_strand_id
1 'polypeptide(L)'
;MTGHIKLAPASRRAVLRLALGGLIALPATGHAPYGQWGVYRKRFLLILTTKVDPPSFALGQRLAEVLAERLPDSRARVSRAPHKARVASLISTGQLDLALMRPDDAAALRRGLPPFADYGPVQLRRLVGLGDFLLVCRADFPARHAWLLARTIAEAIRDLPAPLTPVPTLAQKPDSSVPLHKGARAYFTGEPMPDRELEDGAGHGHEHEAGG
;
A
#
# COMPACT_ATOMS: atom_id res chain seq x y z
N MET A 1 -31.47 -77.26 -38.00
CA MET A 1 -30.75 -78.05 -36.98
C MET A 1 -29.89 -77.09 -36.18
N THR A 2 -30.23 -76.93 -34.91
CA THR A 2 -29.76 -75.89 -33.99
C THR A 2 -28.44 -76.29 -33.33
N GLY A 3 -27.43 -75.43 -33.37
CA GLY A 3 -26.18 -75.58 -32.63
C GLY A 3 -25.83 -74.27 -31.90
N HIS A 4 -26.15 -74.20 -30.61
CA HIS A 4 -25.75 -73.09 -29.73
C HIS A 4 -24.32 -73.32 -29.22
N ILE A 5 -23.40 -72.42 -29.55
CA ILE A 5 -22.06 -72.38 -28.95
C ILE A 5 -22.12 -71.50 -27.69
N LYS A 6 -21.86 -72.10 -26.53
CA LYS A 6 -21.67 -71.41 -25.24
C LYS A 6 -20.28 -70.77 -25.20
N LEU A 7 -20.20 -69.46 -24.97
CA LEU A 7 -18.96 -68.77 -24.59
C LEU A 7 -18.67 -68.98 -23.09
N ALA A 8 -17.45 -69.41 -22.77
CA ALA A 8 -16.95 -69.56 -21.40
C ALA A 8 -16.57 -68.19 -20.78
N PRO A 9 -16.68 -68.03 -19.45
CA PRO A 9 -16.49 -66.75 -18.78
C PRO A 9 -15.02 -66.33 -18.66
N ALA A 10 -14.77 -65.03 -18.86
CA ALA A 10 -13.46 -64.41 -18.76
C ALA A 10 -12.84 -64.59 -17.36
N SER A 11 -11.57 -65.01 -17.35
CA SER A 11 -10.81 -65.36 -16.15
C SER A 11 -10.50 -64.16 -15.24
N ARG A 12 -10.54 -64.42 -13.93
CA ARG A 12 -10.39 -63.50 -12.77
C ARG A 12 -8.99 -62.85 -12.61
N ARG A 13 -8.26 -62.56 -13.67
CA ARG A 13 -6.87 -62.07 -13.61
C ARG A 13 -6.64 -60.67 -14.18
N ALA A 14 -7.71 -59.93 -14.51
CA ALA A 14 -7.63 -58.61 -15.14
C ALA A 14 -7.80 -57.41 -14.19
N VAL A 15 -7.95 -57.61 -12.86
CA VAL A 15 -8.34 -56.51 -11.94
C VAL A 15 -7.22 -56.02 -11.00
N LEU A 16 -6.01 -56.60 -11.03
CA LEU A 16 -5.00 -56.33 -9.99
C LEU A 16 -3.62 -55.88 -10.49
N ARG A 17 -3.56 -55.06 -11.55
CA ARG A 17 -2.30 -54.44 -12.03
C ARG A 17 -2.41 -52.98 -12.51
N LEU A 18 -3.27 -52.17 -11.92
CA LEU A 18 -3.28 -50.72 -12.15
C LEU A 18 -3.50 -49.95 -10.83
N ALA A 19 -2.57 -50.12 -9.89
CA ALA A 19 -2.47 -49.29 -8.68
C ALA A 19 -1.06 -48.69 -8.57
N LEU A 20 -0.56 -48.16 -9.68
CA LEU A 20 0.66 -47.34 -9.71
C LEU A 20 0.41 -46.15 -10.64
N GLY A 21 -0.32 -45.16 -10.12
CA GLY A 21 -0.72 -43.96 -10.86
C GLY A 21 -0.61 -42.73 -9.98
N GLY A 22 0.58 -42.14 -9.94
CA GLY A 22 0.80 -40.70 -9.74
C GLY A 22 0.37 -40.10 -8.40
N LEU A 23 1.18 -40.26 -7.36
CA LEU A 23 1.28 -39.21 -6.34
C LEU A 23 2.01 -38.03 -7.01
N ILE A 24 1.27 -37.12 -7.63
CA ILE A 24 1.82 -35.85 -8.10
C ILE A 24 2.22 -35.09 -6.83
N ALA A 25 3.50 -35.14 -6.48
CA ALA A 25 4.10 -34.20 -5.55
C ALA A 25 4.03 -32.82 -6.21
N LEU A 26 2.94 -32.10 -5.98
CA LEU A 26 2.88 -30.67 -6.21
C LEU A 26 4.03 -30.06 -5.39
N PRO A 27 5.03 -29.41 -6.00
CA PRO A 27 5.93 -28.61 -5.22
C PRO A 27 5.09 -27.51 -4.59
N ALA A 28 4.87 -27.60 -3.28
CA ALA A 28 4.40 -26.50 -2.48
C ALA A 28 5.49 -25.43 -2.52
N THR A 29 5.50 -24.62 -3.58
CA THR A 29 6.34 -23.44 -3.69
C THR A 29 5.81 -22.42 -2.69
N GLY A 30 6.22 -22.55 -1.44
CA GLY A 30 6.08 -21.53 -0.40
C GLY A 30 7.01 -20.34 -0.67
N HIS A 31 6.99 -19.81 -1.89
CA HIS A 31 7.61 -18.53 -2.20
C HIS A 31 6.48 -17.51 -2.19
N ALA A 32 6.54 -16.55 -1.27
CA ALA A 32 5.67 -15.38 -1.37
C ALA A 32 5.84 -14.81 -2.79
N PRO A 33 4.75 -14.47 -3.51
CA PRO A 33 4.83 -14.14 -4.93
C PRO A 33 5.39 -12.72 -5.10
N TYR A 34 6.68 -12.53 -4.79
CA TYR A 34 7.35 -11.23 -4.74
C TYR A 34 7.31 -10.51 -6.10
N GLY A 35 7.36 -11.26 -7.21
CA GLY A 35 7.19 -10.70 -8.56
C GLY A 35 5.79 -10.11 -8.80
N GLN A 36 4.74 -10.83 -8.40
CA GLN A 36 3.36 -10.34 -8.49
C GLN A 36 3.12 -9.17 -7.54
N TRP A 37 3.78 -9.17 -6.37
CA TRP A 37 3.73 -8.08 -5.40
C TRP A 37 4.29 -6.77 -5.95
N GLY A 38 5.39 -6.82 -6.68
CA GLY A 38 5.99 -5.65 -7.34
C GLY A 38 5.06 -5.01 -8.38
N VAL A 39 4.35 -5.81 -9.17
CA VAL A 39 3.33 -5.33 -10.13
C VAL A 39 2.10 -4.79 -9.41
N TYR A 40 1.67 -5.47 -8.35
CA TYR A 40 0.51 -5.08 -7.56
C TYR A 40 0.65 -3.66 -6.99
N ARG A 41 1.76 -3.35 -6.30
CA ARG A 41 2.00 -2.01 -5.74
C ARG A 41 2.20 -0.90 -6.79
N LYS A 42 2.63 -1.27 -8.01
CA LYS A 42 2.70 -0.32 -9.14
C LYS A 42 1.33 -0.02 -9.74
N ARG A 43 0.34 -0.89 -9.50
CA ARG A 43 -1.01 -0.80 -10.05
C ARG A 43 -2.03 -0.19 -9.09
N PHE A 44 -1.78 -0.27 -7.78
CA PHE A 44 -2.71 0.18 -6.75
C PHE A 44 -2.03 1.16 -5.80
N LEU A 45 -2.69 2.27 -5.51
CA LEU A 45 -2.31 3.14 -4.41
C LEU A 45 -2.69 2.47 -3.08
N LEU A 46 -1.71 1.93 -2.37
CA LEU A 46 -1.94 1.18 -1.14
C LEU A 46 -1.81 2.09 0.09
N ILE A 47 -2.90 2.21 0.85
CA ILE A 47 -2.97 2.93 2.12
C ILE A 47 -2.73 1.94 3.25
N LEU A 48 -1.57 2.02 3.90
CA LEU A 48 -1.28 1.19 5.06
C LEU A 48 -2.06 1.63 6.29
N THR A 49 -2.62 0.65 6.98
CA THR A 49 -3.27 0.77 8.30
C THR A 49 -2.75 -0.35 9.19
N THR A 50 -3.17 -0.40 10.46
CA THR A 50 -2.74 -1.46 11.36
C THR A 50 -3.89 -2.16 12.07
N LYS A 51 -3.74 -3.47 12.34
CA LYS A 51 -4.74 -4.26 13.07
C LYS A 51 -4.92 -3.79 14.50
N VAL A 52 -3.83 -3.36 15.14
CA VAL A 52 -3.79 -2.93 16.55
C VAL A 52 -4.38 -1.52 16.79
N ASP A 53 -4.78 -0.81 15.73
CA ASP A 53 -5.47 0.48 15.81
C ASP A 53 -6.73 0.42 14.92
N PRO A 54 -7.83 -0.20 15.39
CA PRO A 54 -9.03 -0.41 14.59
C PRO A 54 -9.61 0.85 13.92
N PRO A 55 -9.62 2.04 14.57
CA PRO A 55 -10.03 3.28 13.92
C PRO A 55 -9.24 3.62 12.64
N SER A 56 -7.93 3.30 12.60
CA SER A 56 -7.08 3.54 11.42
C SER A 56 -7.58 2.74 10.20
N PHE A 57 -8.07 1.52 10.42
CA PHE A 57 -8.55 0.66 9.34
C PHE A 57 -9.88 1.17 8.77
N ALA A 58 -10.82 1.56 9.64
CA ALA A 58 -12.10 2.12 9.21
C ALA A 58 -11.90 3.43 8.43
N LEU A 59 -11.03 4.32 8.91
CA LEU A 59 -10.65 5.53 8.18
C LEU A 59 -10.03 5.20 6.82
N GLY A 60 -9.08 4.26 6.79
CA GLY A 60 -8.43 3.84 5.55
C GLY A 60 -9.43 3.33 4.52
N GLN A 61 -10.43 2.57 4.93
CA GLN A 61 -11.47 2.04 4.04
C GLN A 61 -12.26 3.18 3.40
N ARG A 62 -12.70 4.15 4.21
CA ARG A 62 -13.43 5.31 3.69
C ARG A 62 -12.57 6.18 2.78
N LEU A 63 -11.29 6.39 3.09
CA LEU A 63 -10.38 7.08 2.18
C LEU A 63 -10.24 6.34 0.84
N ALA A 64 -10.08 5.02 0.87
CA ALA A 64 -9.97 4.24 -0.36
C ALA A 64 -11.26 4.32 -1.21
N GLU A 65 -12.43 4.32 -0.58
CA GLU A 65 -13.72 4.51 -1.26
C GLU A 65 -13.83 5.91 -1.90
N VAL A 66 -13.57 6.97 -1.13
CA VAL A 66 -13.56 8.35 -1.64
C VAL A 66 -12.58 8.51 -2.80
N LEU A 67 -11.38 7.95 -2.68
CA LEU A 67 -10.39 7.99 -3.75
C LEU A 67 -10.81 7.15 -4.96
N ALA A 68 -11.50 6.02 -4.77
CA ALA A 68 -12.03 5.25 -5.90
C ALA A 68 -13.14 6.02 -6.65
N GLU A 69 -13.96 6.79 -5.93
CA GLU A 69 -15.02 7.60 -6.53
C GLU A 69 -14.48 8.85 -7.24
N ARG A 70 -13.56 9.57 -6.59
CA ARG A 70 -13.10 10.89 -7.04
C ARG A 70 -11.81 10.85 -7.85
N LEU A 71 -11.00 9.80 -7.68
CA LEU A 71 -9.71 9.60 -8.33
C LEU A 71 -9.54 8.12 -8.76
N PRO A 72 -10.43 7.59 -9.62
CA PRO A 72 -10.51 6.15 -9.93
C PRO A 72 -9.19 5.55 -10.45
N ASP A 73 -8.40 6.34 -11.19
CA ASP A 73 -7.09 5.94 -11.71
C ASP A 73 -6.07 5.62 -10.61
N SER A 74 -6.24 6.15 -9.39
CA SER A 74 -5.42 5.79 -8.23
C SER A 74 -5.56 4.33 -7.83
N ARG A 75 -6.73 3.74 -8.13
CA ARG A 75 -7.12 2.39 -7.73
C ARG A 75 -6.82 2.14 -6.25
N ALA A 76 -7.15 3.13 -5.42
CA ALA A 76 -6.80 3.11 -4.01
C ALA A 76 -7.33 1.86 -3.30
N ARG A 77 -6.51 1.26 -2.44
CA ARG A 77 -6.89 0.12 -1.59
C ARG A 77 -6.24 0.22 -0.23
N VAL A 78 -6.91 -0.34 0.76
CA VAL A 78 -6.35 -0.46 2.11
C VAL A 78 -5.55 -1.75 2.23
N SER A 79 -4.37 -1.66 2.84
CA SER A 79 -3.62 -2.79 3.34
C SER A 79 -3.52 -2.72 4.86
N ARG A 80 -3.76 -3.85 5.53
CA ARG A 80 -3.84 -3.91 7.01
C ARG A 80 -2.67 -4.70 7.57
N ALA A 81 -1.67 -4.00 8.10
CA ALA A 81 -0.52 -4.61 8.73
C ALA A 81 -0.89 -5.21 10.10
N PRO A 82 -0.29 -6.34 10.52
CA PRO A 82 -0.59 -6.96 11.81
C PRO A 82 -0.23 -6.07 13.02
N HIS A 83 0.82 -5.27 12.93
CA HIS A 83 1.30 -4.39 14.00
C HIS A 83 2.03 -3.17 13.42
N LYS A 84 2.27 -2.14 14.25
CA LYS A 84 2.91 -0.88 13.84
C LYS A 84 4.31 -1.07 13.26
N ALA A 85 5.12 -1.97 13.84
CA ALA A 85 6.44 -2.31 13.31
C ALA A 85 6.40 -2.80 11.85
N ARG A 86 5.34 -3.51 11.43
CA ARG A 86 5.21 -3.92 10.03
C ARG A 86 4.87 -2.75 9.10
N VAL A 87 4.11 -1.76 9.58
CA VAL A 87 3.90 -0.49 8.85
C VAL A 87 5.24 0.21 8.65
N ALA A 88 6.02 0.35 9.72
CA ALA A 88 7.35 0.96 9.67
C ALA A 88 8.29 0.24 8.69
N SER A 89 8.37 -1.09 8.78
CA SER A 89 9.14 -1.92 7.84
C SER A 89 8.75 -1.69 6.37
N LEU A 90 7.46 -1.64 6.08
CA LEU A 90 6.97 -1.50 4.70
C LEU A 90 7.24 -0.12 4.12
N ILE A 91 7.10 0.94 4.92
CA ILE A 91 7.34 2.30 4.46
C ILE A 91 8.84 2.63 4.40
N SER A 92 9.64 2.17 5.36
CA SER A 92 11.08 2.45 5.41
C SER A 92 11.86 1.72 4.32
N THR A 93 11.43 0.52 3.95
CA THR A 93 12.05 -0.27 2.86
C THR A 93 11.51 0.09 1.47
N GLY A 94 10.67 1.12 1.37
CA GLY A 94 10.03 1.52 0.12
C GLY A 94 9.17 0.43 -0.51
N GLN A 95 8.66 -0.50 0.30
CA GLN A 95 7.74 -1.52 -0.16
C GLN A 95 6.37 -0.92 -0.49
N LEU A 96 5.94 0.07 0.30
CA LEU A 96 4.69 0.82 0.14
C LEU A 96 4.91 2.30 0.48
N ASP A 97 4.10 3.17 -0.12
CA ASP A 97 4.38 4.60 -0.11
C ASP A 97 3.50 5.42 0.84
N LEU A 98 2.32 4.93 1.22
CA LEU A 98 1.36 5.65 2.08
C LEU A 98 1.01 4.87 3.35
N ALA A 99 0.84 5.59 4.46
CA ALA A 99 0.33 5.05 5.71
C ALA A 99 -0.57 6.04 6.45
N LEU A 100 -1.59 5.52 7.13
CA LEU A 100 -2.32 6.22 8.18
C LEU A 100 -1.67 5.93 9.52
N MET A 101 -1.22 6.98 10.19
CA MET A 101 -0.51 6.88 11.46
C MET A 101 -1.02 7.93 12.43
N ARG A 102 -0.98 7.64 13.73
CA ARG A 102 -1.16 8.68 14.75
C ARG A 102 0.02 9.66 14.69
N PRO A 103 -0.17 10.95 15.03
CA PRO A 103 0.89 11.96 15.03
C PRO A 103 2.15 11.50 15.77
N ASP A 104 2.00 10.94 16.98
CA ASP A 104 3.13 10.47 17.79
C ASP A 104 3.90 9.33 17.15
N ASP A 105 3.19 8.34 16.58
CA ASP A 105 3.83 7.22 15.88
C ASP A 105 4.60 7.70 14.64
N ALA A 106 4.01 8.63 13.89
CA ALA A 106 4.65 9.20 12.69
C ALA A 106 5.88 10.04 13.07
N ALA A 107 5.81 10.79 14.16
CA ALA A 107 6.92 11.56 14.71
C ALA A 107 8.06 10.65 15.19
N ALA A 108 7.72 9.60 15.94
CA ALA A 108 8.68 8.62 16.44
C ALA A 108 9.39 7.90 15.29
N LEU A 109 8.63 7.42 14.29
CA LEU A 109 9.20 6.76 13.11
C LEU A 109 10.10 7.71 12.30
N ARG A 110 9.68 8.98 12.14
CA ARG A 110 10.49 9.99 11.46
C ARG A 110 11.83 10.22 12.15
N ARG A 111 11.84 10.20 13.48
CA ARG A 111 13.03 10.46 14.30
C ARG A 111 13.85 9.20 14.61
N GLY A 112 13.36 8.01 14.23
CA GLY A 112 14.00 6.74 14.61
C GLY A 112 13.97 6.49 16.11
N LEU A 113 12.91 6.91 16.79
CA LEU A 113 12.72 6.72 18.23
C LEU A 113 11.89 5.45 18.50
N PRO A 114 11.96 4.89 19.72
CA PRO A 114 11.07 3.80 20.13
C PRO A 114 9.59 4.11 19.83
N PRO A 115 8.79 3.14 19.36
CA PRO A 115 9.12 1.72 19.17
C PRO A 115 9.77 1.40 17.80
N PHE A 116 10.25 2.41 17.06
CA PHE A 116 10.76 2.28 15.70
C PHE A 116 12.28 2.40 15.55
N ALA A 117 13.02 2.32 16.65
CA ALA A 117 14.48 2.52 16.65
C ALA A 117 15.22 1.62 15.66
N ASP A 118 14.78 0.35 15.52
CA ASP A 118 15.38 -0.63 14.61
C ASP A 118 15.28 -0.26 13.11
N TYR A 119 14.38 0.68 12.75
CA TYR A 119 14.21 1.14 11.37
C TYR A 119 15.05 2.39 11.06
N GLY A 120 15.66 3.00 12.08
CA GLY A 120 16.29 4.31 11.97
C GLY A 120 15.32 5.44 11.61
N PRO A 121 15.83 6.68 11.44
CA PRO A 121 15.01 7.81 11.01
C PRO A 121 14.47 7.62 9.59
N VAL A 122 13.15 7.69 9.42
CA VAL A 122 12.49 7.62 8.11
C VAL A 122 12.09 9.02 7.64
N GLN A 123 12.44 9.38 6.41
CA GLN A 123 12.03 10.68 5.84
C GLN A 123 10.54 10.68 5.46
N LEU A 124 9.68 10.81 6.46
CA LEU A 124 8.24 10.92 6.27
C LEU A 124 7.82 12.35 5.96
N ARG A 125 6.80 12.46 5.12
CA ARG A 125 6.07 13.70 4.81
C ARG A 125 4.58 13.48 5.02
N ARG A 126 3.90 14.46 5.59
CA ARG A 126 2.44 14.44 5.74
C ARG A 126 1.80 14.91 4.43
N LEU A 127 0.72 14.25 4.02
CA LEU A 127 -0.16 14.73 2.94
C LEU A 127 -1.31 15.54 3.52
N VAL A 128 -1.97 15.02 4.56
CA VAL A 128 -3.13 15.66 5.19
C VAL A 128 -3.28 15.20 6.64
N GLY A 129 -3.95 16.02 7.47
CA GLY A 129 -4.41 15.62 8.80
C GLY A 129 -5.90 15.23 8.76
N LEU A 130 -6.27 14.18 9.49
CA LEU A 130 -7.59 13.54 9.48
C LEU A 130 -8.01 13.20 10.92
N GLY A 131 -8.39 14.22 11.68
CA GLY A 131 -8.61 14.10 13.12
C GLY A 131 -7.34 13.62 13.83
N ASP A 132 -7.42 12.47 14.51
CA ASP A 132 -6.33 11.85 15.25
C ASP A 132 -5.27 11.16 14.37
N PHE A 133 -5.42 11.21 13.05
CA PHE A 133 -4.53 10.54 12.11
C PHE A 133 -3.85 11.52 11.16
N LEU A 134 -2.65 11.17 10.76
CA LEU A 134 -1.94 11.75 9.64
C LEU A 134 -1.94 10.74 8.49
N LEU A 135 -2.32 11.17 7.30
CA LEU A 135 -1.96 10.46 6.09
C LEU A 135 -0.52 10.87 5.74
N VAL A 136 0.42 9.94 5.89
CA VAL A 136 1.84 10.17 5.63
C VAL A 136 2.31 9.39 4.41
N CYS A 137 3.39 9.87 3.81
CA CYS A 137 4.07 9.28 2.69
C CYS A 137 5.58 9.35 2.87
N ARG A 138 6.32 8.62 2.02
CA ARG A 138 7.77 8.80 1.89
C ARG A 138 8.10 10.17 1.29
N ALA A 139 9.29 10.68 1.57
CA ALA A 139 9.74 11.98 1.05
C ALA A 139 9.92 12.03 -0.47
N ASP A 140 10.13 10.89 -1.12
CA ASP A 140 10.27 10.73 -2.56
C ASP A 140 8.94 10.38 -3.26
N PHE A 141 7.82 10.43 -2.54
CA PHE A 141 6.50 10.27 -3.15
C PHE A 141 6.26 11.37 -4.20
N PRO A 142 5.70 11.07 -5.38
CA PRO A 142 5.54 12.08 -6.43
C PRO A 142 4.73 13.30 -5.97
N ALA A 143 5.24 14.49 -6.25
CA ALA A 143 4.64 15.78 -5.91
C ALA A 143 3.25 15.95 -6.53
N ARG A 144 3.10 15.59 -7.79
CA ARG A 144 1.82 15.62 -8.51
C ARG A 144 0.81 14.70 -7.85
N HIS A 145 1.22 13.48 -7.45
CA HIS A 145 0.34 12.55 -6.75
C HIS A 145 -0.04 13.08 -5.36
N ALA A 146 0.92 13.64 -4.62
CA ALA A 146 0.65 14.27 -3.33
C ALA A 146 -0.33 15.45 -3.44
N TRP A 147 -0.20 16.27 -4.48
CA TRP A 147 -1.11 17.38 -4.77
C TRP A 147 -2.53 16.88 -5.05
N LEU A 148 -2.67 15.86 -5.91
CA LEU A 148 -3.96 15.25 -6.22
C LEU A 148 -4.62 14.64 -4.99
N LEU A 149 -3.88 13.88 -4.18
CA LEU A 149 -4.42 13.29 -2.96
C LEU A 149 -4.83 14.35 -1.94
N ALA A 150 -3.99 15.37 -1.73
CA ALA A 150 -4.32 16.47 -0.82
C ALA A 150 -5.61 17.18 -1.26
N ARG A 151 -5.73 17.50 -2.55
CA ARG A 151 -6.93 18.10 -3.14
C ARG A 151 -8.17 17.23 -2.95
N THR A 152 -8.11 16.00 -3.45
CA THR A 152 -9.27 15.10 -3.44
C THR A 152 -9.76 14.85 -2.02
N ILE A 153 -8.84 14.66 -1.06
CA ILE A 153 -9.23 14.42 0.33
C ILE A 153 -9.76 15.69 0.98
N ALA A 154 -9.16 16.86 0.73
CA ALA A 154 -9.65 18.13 1.30
C ALA A 154 -11.05 18.49 0.78
N GLU A 155 -11.33 18.28 -0.51
CA GLU A 155 -12.64 18.52 -1.10
C GLU A 155 -13.72 17.57 -0.54
N ALA A 156 -13.34 16.33 -0.23
CA ALA A 156 -14.22 15.30 0.30
C ALA A 156 -14.22 15.20 1.84
N ILE A 157 -13.47 16.03 2.56
CA ILE A 157 -13.27 15.86 4.01
C ILE A 157 -14.57 15.98 4.82
N ARG A 158 -15.55 16.72 4.30
CA ARG A 158 -16.90 16.85 4.87
C ARG A 158 -17.74 15.58 4.72
N ASP A 159 -17.38 14.72 3.78
CA ASP A 159 -18.06 13.45 3.50
C ASP A 159 -17.43 12.28 4.29
N LEU A 160 -16.28 12.52 4.96
CA LEU A 160 -15.66 11.52 5.83
C LEU A 160 -16.39 11.41 7.18
N PRO A 161 -16.51 10.21 7.77
CA PRO A 161 -17.20 10.00 9.05
C PRO A 161 -16.76 10.97 10.14
N ALA A 162 -17.70 11.39 11.00
CA ALA A 162 -17.51 12.43 12.02
C ALA A 162 -16.34 12.27 13.04
N PRO A 163 -15.74 11.09 13.34
CA PRO A 163 -14.48 11.09 14.09
C PRO A 163 -13.25 11.50 13.25
N LEU A 164 -13.42 11.75 11.95
CA LEU A 164 -12.38 12.05 10.96
C LEU A 164 -12.45 13.48 10.43
N THR A 165 -13.53 14.19 10.76
CA THR A 165 -13.70 15.61 10.47
C THR A 165 -13.02 16.38 11.61
N PRO A 166 -11.85 17.00 11.40
CA PRO A 166 -11.40 17.99 12.35
C PRO A 166 -12.47 19.08 12.41
N VAL A 167 -12.99 19.38 13.60
CA VAL A 167 -13.60 20.69 13.86
C VAL A 167 -12.54 21.71 13.42
N PRO A 168 -12.85 22.69 12.56
CA PRO A 168 -11.88 23.71 12.18
C PRO A 168 -11.64 24.60 13.38
N THR A 169 -10.86 24.14 14.34
CA THR A 169 -10.30 25.02 15.36
C THR A 169 -9.03 25.58 14.77
N LEU A 170 -9.06 26.85 14.40
CA LEU A 170 -7.90 27.69 14.06
C LEU A 170 -6.80 27.72 15.16
N ALA A 171 -6.93 26.90 16.21
CA ALA A 171 -6.11 26.87 17.41
C ALA A 171 -5.44 25.52 17.71
N GLN A 172 -5.59 24.48 16.89
CA GLN A 172 -4.67 23.35 16.98
C GLN A 172 -3.37 23.74 16.28
N LYS A 173 -2.39 24.17 17.08
CA LYS A 173 -0.97 24.26 16.69
C LYS A 173 -0.68 23.01 15.86
N PRO A 174 -0.23 23.12 14.59
CA PRO A 174 0.10 21.93 13.84
C PRO A 174 1.18 21.25 14.66
N ASP A 175 0.90 20.07 15.20
CA ASP A 175 1.94 19.23 15.76
C ASP A 175 2.80 18.77 14.56
N SER A 176 3.68 19.68 14.17
CA SER A 176 4.39 19.77 12.90
C SER A 176 5.64 18.90 12.91
N SER A 177 5.63 17.89 13.79
CA SER A 177 6.68 16.89 13.93
C SER A 177 6.91 16.12 12.63
N VAL A 178 5.90 16.04 11.75
CA VAL A 178 6.02 15.54 10.38
C VAL A 178 5.73 16.68 9.39
N PRO A 179 6.75 17.13 8.61
CA PRO A 179 6.58 18.23 7.68
C PRO A 179 5.66 17.85 6.51
N LEU A 180 4.96 18.84 5.95
CA LEU A 180 4.06 18.66 4.82
C LEU A 180 4.84 18.30 3.54
N HIS A 181 4.28 17.41 2.72
CA HIS A 181 4.85 17.06 1.43
C HIS A 181 4.81 18.26 0.47
N LYS A 182 5.82 18.42 -0.39
CA LYS A 182 5.92 19.58 -1.31
C LYS A 182 4.68 19.76 -2.18
N GLY A 183 4.14 18.67 -2.73
CA GLY A 183 2.92 18.70 -3.54
C GLY A 183 1.64 18.98 -2.73
N ALA A 184 1.54 18.45 -1.51
CA ALA A 184 0.40 18.75 -0.63
C ALA A 184 0.43 20.22 -0.19
N ARG A 185 1.63 20.74 0.13
CA ARG A 185 1.85 22.15 0.44
C ARG A 185 1.40 23.03 -0.72
N ALA A 186 1.85 22.74 -1.94
CA ALA A 186 1.44 23.48 -3.13
C ALA A 186 -0.08 23.58 -3.27
N TYR A 187 -0.82 22.48 -3.05
CA TYR A 187 -2.28 22.54 -3.04
C TYR A 187 -2.82 23.49 -1.95
N PHE A 188 -2.37 23.34 -0.70
CA PHE A 188 -2.87 24.15 0.41
C PHE A 188 -2.46 25.63 0.35
N THR A 189 -1.40 25.97 -0.38
CA THR A 189 -0.97 27.36 -0.63
C THR A 189 -1.52 27.97 -1.91
N GLY A 190 -2.31 27.21 -2.69
CA GLY A 190 -2.89 27.68 -3.95
C GLY A 190 -1.91 27.72 -5.12
N GLU A 191 -0.75 27.07 -4.99
CA GLU A 191 0.19 26.86 -6.09
C GLU A 191 -0.37 25.86 -7.11
N PRO A 192 0.01 25.99 -8.39
CA PRO A 192 -0.43 25.05 -9.42
C PRO A 192 0.04 23.62 -9.14
N MET A 193 -0.70 22.66 -9.71
CA MET A 193 -0.30 21.26 -9.65
C MET A 193 1.07 21.07 -10.33
N PRO A 194 2.02 20.35 -9.71
CA PRO A 194 3.31 20.07 -10.34
C PRO A 194 3.18 19.28 -11.65
N ASP A 195 3.99 19.66 -12.64
CA ASP A 195 4.12 18.94 -13.91
C ASP A 195 4.77 17.56 -13.72
N ARG A 196 4.50 16.63 -14.64
CA ARG A 196 5.06 15.27 -14.61
C ARG A 196 6.59 15.24 -14.78
N GLU A 197 7.15 16.14 -15.58
CA GLU A 197 8.57 16.11 -16.01
C GLU A 197 9.55 16.56 -14.91
N LEU A 198 9.11 17.35 -13.94
CA LEU A 198 9.93 17.82 -12.81
C LEU A 198 10.21 16.72 -11.78
N GLU A 199 9.63 15.53 -11.92
CA GLU A 199 9.74 14.40 -10.98
C GLU A 199 10.82 13.40 -11.39
N ASP A 200 11.04 13.20 -12.69
CA ASP A 200 11.99 12.22 -13.24
C ASP A 200 13.43 12.77 -13.36
N GLY A 201 13.59 14.11 -13.45
CA GLY A 201 14.89 14.77 -13.63
C GLY A 201 15.81 14.81 -12.40
N ALA A 202 15.33 14.41 -11.21
CA ALA A 202 16.14 14.42 -9.98
C ALA A 202 16.95 13.13 -9.77
N GLY A 203 16.88 12.16 -10.68
CA GLY A 203 17.45 10.81 -10.51
C GLY A 203 18.53 10.38 -11.51
N HIS A 204 18.92 11.19 -12.49
CA HIS A 204 19.95 10.83 -13.48
C HIS A 204 20.97 11.95 -13.68
N GLY A 205 21.87 12.11 -12.71
CA GLY A 205 23.19 12.69 -12.97
C GLY A 205 24.14 11.56 -13.37
N HIS A 206 24.13 11.16 -14.64
CA HIS A 206 25.21 10.36 -15.19
C HIS A 206 26.39 11.30 -15.47
N GLU A 207 27.39 11.26 -14.59
CA GLU A 207 28.73 11.73 -14.91
C GLU A 207 29.28 10.84 -16.04
N HIS A 208 29.23 11.35 -17.26
CA HIS A 208 30.19 10.97 -18.29
C HIS A 208 31.30 12.02 -18.26
N GLU A 209 32.32 11.78 -17.44
CA GLU A 209 33.63 12.39 -17.65
C GLU A 209 34.17 11.86 -18.98
N ALA A 210 34.21 12.73 -19.98
CA ALA A 210 35.10 12.60 -21.11
C ALA A 210 36.48 13.12 -20.66
N GLY A 211 37.39 12.19 -20.33
CA GLY A 211 38.82 12.47 -20.16
C GLY A 211 39.56 12.14 -21.45
N GLY A 212 40.27 13.15 -21.98
CA GLY A 212 41.14 13.07 -23.15
C GLY A 212 42.49 12.43 -22.89
#